data_AF-A0A062XYE9-F1
#
_entry.id   AF-A0A062XYE9-F1
#
_cell.length_a   1.000
_cell.length_b   1.000
_cell.length_c   1.000
_cell.angle_alpha   90.00
_cell.angle_beta   90.00
_cell.angle_gamma   90.00
#
_symmetry.space_group_name_H-M   'P 1'
#
loop_
_entity.id
_entity.type
_entity.pdbx_description
1 polymer ?
#
loop_
_entity_poly.entity_id
_entity_poly.type
_entity_poly.pdbx_seq_one_letter_code
_entity_poly.pdbx_strand_id
1 'polypeptide(L)'
;MKDSDRRQLAKVAELIRRGIAGIDQLLAGCNLPAHGRITEEQLRFIRQELIEMLSDLAAQRFAEAAESGIRFGRLIVDSWPLESELGDLLLRAENQFLAICRRLAKQ
;
A
#
# COMPACT_ATOMS: atom_id res chain seq x y z
N MET A 1 6.62 14.55 -17.54
CA MET A 1 6.94 14.09 -16.17
C MET A 1 8.34 14.56 -15.76
N LYS A 2 8.45 15.32 -14.64
CA LYS A 2 9.72 15.92 -14.16
C LYS A 2 10.60 14.88 -13.44
N ASP A 3 11.90 15.13 -13.33
CA ASP A 3 12.84 14.24 -12.62
C ASP A 3 12.53 14.09 -11.12
N SER A 4 11.91 15.10 -10.51
CA SER A 4 11.37 15.03 -9.16
C SER A 4 10.25 13.98 -9.05
N ASP A 5 9.42 13.87 -10.08
CA ASP A 5 8.26 12.97 -10.09
C ASP A 5 8.71 11.52 -10.24
N ARG A 6 9.69 11.28 -11.12
CA ARG A 6 10.30 9.94 -11.30
C ARG A 6 10.93 9.44 -10.00
N ARG A 7 11.68 10.29 -9.31
CA ARG A 7 12.28 9.94 -8.00
C ARG A 7 11.22 9.64 -6.96
N GLN A 8 10.14 10.42 -6.93
CA GLN A 8 9.04 10.19 -6.00
C GLN A 8 8.30 8.88 -6.31
N LEU A 9 8.01 8.60 -7.59
CA LEU A 9 7.39 7.34 -8.01
C LEU A 9 8.24 6.13 -7.61
N ALA A 10 9.56 6.19 -7.81
CA ALA A 10 10.46 5.12 -7.39
C ALA A 10 10.42 4.89 -5.87
N LYS A 11 10.37 5.96 -5.08
CA LYS A 11 10.25 5.88 -3.61
C LYS A 11 8.93 5.27 -3.18
N VAL A 12 7.82 5.65 -3.81
CA VAL A 12 6.50 5.09 -3.53
C VAL A 12 6.45 3.60 -3.90
N ALA A 13 6.95 3.24 -5.08
CA ALA A 13 7.03 1.85 -5.51
C ALA A 13 7.85 0.99 -4.52
N GLU A 14 8.94 1.54 -3.99
CA GLU A 14 9.74 0.84 -2.98
C GLU A 14 9.00 0.62 -1.67
N LEU A 15 8.25 1.61 -1.18
CA LEU A 15 7.41 1.44 0.00
C LEU A 15 6.36 0.35 -0.19
N ILE A 16 5.71 0.32 -1.36
CA ILE A 16 4.71 -0.69 -1.70
C ILE A 16 5.35 -2.08 -1.73
N ARG A 17 6.51 -2.25 -2.38
CA ARG A 17 7.24 -3.54 -2.41
C ARG A 17 7.61 -4.03 -1.03
N ARG A 18 8.08 -3.13 -0.14
CA ARG A 18 8.36 -3.48 1.25
C ARG A 18 7.11 -3.92 2.01
N GLY A 19 5.96 -3.29 1.75
CA GLY A 19 4.68 -3.71 2.31
C GLY A 19 4.28 -5.12 1.86
N ILE A 20 4.42 -5.42 0.56
CA ILE A 20 4.16 -6.76 0.01
C ILE A 20 5.07 -7.81 0.68
N ALA A 21 6.38 -7.53 0.75
CA ALA A 21 7.34 -8.43 1.38
C ALA A 21 7.04 -8.68 2.86
N GLY A 22 6.62 -7.65 3.60
CA GLY A 22 6.20 -7.79 4.99
C GLY A 22 4.97 -8.67 5.16
N ILE A 23 3.96 -8.53 4.29
CA ILE A 23 2.79 -9.40 4.30
C ILE A 23 3.17 -10.84 3.91
N ASP A 24 4.01 -11.03 2.90
CA ASP A 24 4.47 -12.35 2.47
C ASP A 24 5.19 -13.10 3.59
N GLN A 25 6.00 -12.39 4.38
CA GLN A 25 6.67 -12.95 5.57
C GLN A 25 5.66 -13.37 6.65
N LEU A 26 4.63 -12.56 6.92
CA LEU A 26 3.59 -12.93 7.90
C LEU A 26 2.80 -14.16 7.46
N LEU A 27 2.41 -14.21 6.18
CA LEU A 27 1.68 -15.32 5.59
C LEU A 27 2.51 -16.61 5.57
N ALA A 28 3.79 -16.53 5.21
CA ALA A 28 4.69 -17.69 5.18
C ALA A 28 5.04 -18.22 6.58
N GLY A 29 5.15 -17.33 7.56
CA GLY A 29 5.49 -17.71 8.94
C GLY A 29 4.30 -18.14 9.80
N CYS A 30 3.06 -18.06 9.29
CA CYS A 30 1.83 -18.18 10.09
C CYS A 30 1.82 -17.30 11.35
N ASN A 31 2.62 -16.22 11.35
CA ASN A 31 2.86 -15.35 12.49
C ASN A 31 1.89 -14.18 12.46
N LEU A 32 0.59 -14.48 12.48
CA LEU A 32 -0.41 -13.43 12.65
C LEU A 32 -0.18 -12.75 14.01
N PRO A 33 -0.37 -11.43 14.11
CA PRO A 33 -0.19 -10.74 15.38
C PRO A 33 -1.08 -11.35 16.46
N ALA A 34 -0.51 -11.61 17.64
CA ALA A 34 -1.24 -12.21 18.77
C ALA A 34 -2.38 -11.33 19.31
N HIS A 35 -2.35 -10.03 18.99
CA HIS A 35 -3.37 -9.04 19.30
C HIS A 35 -3.78 -8.32 18.02
N GLY A 36 -5.06 -8.00 17.88
CA GLY A 36 -5.66 -7.52 16.63
C GLY A 36 -6.55 -8.58 15.97
N ARG A 37 -7.43 -8.13 15.06
CA ARG A 37 -8.41 -8.98 14.38
C ARG A 37 -8.08 -9.20 12.91
N ILE A 38 -6.87 -8.84 12.49
CA ILE A 38 -6.41 -9.00 11.12
C ILE A 38 -6.42 -10.49 10.74
N THR A 39 -7.16 -10.83 9.70
CA THR A 39 -7.25 -12.21 9.20
C THR A 39 -6.29 -12.45 8.04
N GLU A 40 -5.98 -13.71 7.77
CA GLU A 40 -5.19 -14.10 6.59
C GLU A 40 -5.84 -13.61 5.28
N GLU A 41 -7.16 -13.69 5.18
CA GLU A 41 -7.91 -13.18 4.02
C GLU A 41 -7.72 -11.67 3.84
N GLN A 42 -7.79 -10.91 4.93
CA GLN A 42 -7.54 -9.48 4.89
C GLN A 42 -6.10 -9.15 4.50
N LEU A 43 -5.12 -9.93 4.96
CA LEU A 43 -3.73 -9.79 4.52
C LEU A 43 -3.57 -10.05 3.01
N ARG A 44 -4.19 -11.11 2.50
CA ARG A 44 -4.18 -11.41 1.06
C ARG A 44 -4.86 -10.32 0.24
N PHE A 45 -5.96 -9.77 0.75
CA PHE A 45 -6.61 -8.61 0.14
C PHE A 45 -5.68 -7.39 0.10
N ILE A 46 -5.09 -6.98 1.22
CA ILE A 46 -4.14 -5.85 1.26
C ILE A 46 -2.98 -6.09 0.28
N ARG A 47 -2.43 -7.31 0.26
CA ARG A 47 -1.36 -7.69 -0.65
C ARG A 47 -1.76 -7.49 -2.11
N GLN A 48 -2.96 -7.92 -2.49
CA GLN A 48 -3.47 -7.76 -3.83
C GLN A 48 -3.62 -6.29 -4.21
N GLU A 49 -4.17 -5.46 -3.33
CA GLU A 49 -4.27 -4.01 -3.54
C GLU A 49 -2.89 -3.37 -3.76
N LEU A 50 -1.86 -3.75 -2.98
CA LEU A 50 -0.50 -3.27 -3.18
C LEU A 50 0.09 -3.66 -4.55
N ILE A 51 -0.22 -4.86 -5.04
CA ILE A 51 0.21 -5.31 -6.37
C ILE A 51 -0.46 -4.47 -7.46
N GLU A 52 -1.75 -4.19 -7.30
CA GLU A 52 -2.51 -3.33 -8.21
C GLU A 52 -1.95 -1.90 -8.22
N MET A 53 -1.59 -1.35 -7.07
CA MET A 53 -0.89 -0.07 -6.99
C MET A 53 0.41 -0.06 -7.80
N LEU A 54 1.23 -1.11 -7.71
CA LEU A 54 2.46 -1.21 -8.53
C LEU A 54 2.14 -1.25 -10.02
N SER A 55 1.10 -1.99 -10.41
CA SER A 55 0.62 -2.07 -11.78
C SER A 55 0.18 -0.69 -12.29
N ASP A 56 -0.56 0.06 -11.49
CA ASP A 56 -1.02 1.42 -11.82
C ASP A 56 0.15 2.40 -11.99
N LEU A 57 1.15 2.34 -11.10
CA LEU A 57 2.36 3.16 -11.23
C LEU A 57 3.12 2.83 -12.52
N ALA A 58 3.24 1.54 -12.86
CA ALA A 58 3.95 1.10 -14.06
C ALA A 58 3.21 1.50 -15.34
N ALA A 59 1.88 1.36 -15.35
CA ALA A 59 1.00 1.72 -16.46
C ALA A 59 0.67 3.21 -16.53
N GLN A 60 1.11 4.02 -15.55
CA GLN A 60 0.83 5.45 -15.43
C GLN A 60 -0.67 5.79 -15.37
N ARG A 61 -1.49 4.89 -14.81
CA ARG A 61 -2.95 5.05 -14.65
C ARG A 61 -3.31 5.90 -13.45
N PHE A 62 -2.75 7.11 -13.39
CA PHE A 62 -2.80 7.95 -12.19
C PHE A 62 -4.17 8.55 -11.91
N ALA A 63 -4.97 8.82 -12.94
CA ALA A 63 -6.30 9.39 -12.79
C ALA A 63 -7.26 8.36 -12.20
N GLU A 64 -7.28 7.16 -12.78
CA GLU A 64 -8.09 6.03 -12.32
C GLU A 64 -7.70 5.63 -10.90
N ALA A 65 -6.39 5.53 -10.62
CA ALA A 65 -5.88 5.24 -9.28
C ALA A 65 -6.20 6.33 -8.23
N ALA A 66 -6.33 7.59 -8.65
CA ALA A 66 -6.69 8.67 -7.75
C ALA A 66 -8.19 8.63 -7.38
N GLU A 67 -9.04 8.17 -8.30
CA GLU A 67 -10.49 8.04 -8.14
C GLU A 67 -10.90 6.74 -7.44
N SER A 68 -10.12 5.65 -7.61
CA SER A 68 -10.41 4.35 -6.99
C SER A 68 -10.49 4.42 -5.47
N GLY A 69 -9.77 5.38 -4.87
CA GLY A 69 -9.85 5.69 -3.45
C GLY A 69 -9.53 4.47 -2.59
N ILE A 70 -8.38 3.84 -2.85
CA ILE A 70 -7.86 2.66 -2.14
C ILE A 70 -8.22 2.69 -0.66
N ARG A 71 -8.80 1.58 -0.19
CA ARG A 71 -9.64 1.53 1.03
C ARG A 71 -9.06 0.72 2.17
N PHE A 72 -7.87 0.14 2.00
CA PHE A 72 -7.35 -0.80 2.98
C PHE A 72 -6.80 -0.09 4.23
N GLY A 73 -6.51 1.21 4.18
CA GLY A 73 -6.08 1.96 5.36
C GLY A 73 -7.07 1.90 6.52
N ARG A 74 -8.37 1.95 6.24
CA ARG A 74 -9.41 1.77 7.28
C ARG A 74 -9.36 0.37 7.87
N LEU A 75 -9.17 -0.64 7.03
CA LEU A 75 -9.06 -2.03 7.47
C LEU A 75 -7.84 -2.22 8.39
N ILE A 76 -6.71 -1.58 8.09
CA ILE A 76 -5.52 -1.61 8.94
C ILE A 76 -5.81 -0.96 10.29
N VAL A 77 -6.40 0.25 10.29
CA VAL A 77 -6.72 0.96 11.55
C VAL A 77 -7.69 0.16 12.43
N ASP A 78 -8.69 -0.48 11.82
CA ASP A 78 -9.74 -1.21 12.54
C ASP A 78 -9.28 -2.61 13.01
N SER A 79 -8.37 -3.26 12.28
CA SER A 79 -8.07 -4.69 12.45
C SER A 79 -6.65 -5.00 12.90
N TRP A 80 -5.70 -4.09 12.69
CA TRP A 80 -4.29 -4.31 13.04
C TRP A 80 -4.00 -3.90 14.50
N PRO A 81 -3.11 -4.59 15.23
CA PRO A 81 -2.65 -4.07 16.52
C PRO A 81 -2.09 -2.65 16.41
N LEU A 82 -2.42 -1.84 17.42
CA LEU A 82 -1.83 -0.53 17.64
C LEU A 82 -0.30 -0.67 17.69
N GLU A 83 0.42 0.25 17.05
CA GLU A 83 1.91 0.29 16.99
C GLU A 83 2.59 -0.77 16.10
N SER A 84 1.85 -1.42 15.20
CA SER A 84 2.50 -2.30 14.22
C SER A 84 3.33 -1.53 13.21
N GLU A 85 4.65 -1.81 13.18
CA GLU A 85 5.57 -1.26 12.16
C GLU A 85 5.10 -1.58 10.74
N LEU A 86 4.56 -2.78 10.50
CA LEU A 86 4.02 -3.14 9.18
C LEU A 86 2.72 -2.39 8.90
N GLY A 87 1.84 -2.23 9.89
CA GLY A 87 0.61 -1.44 9.75
C GLY A 87 0.92 0.00 9.33
N ASP A 88 1.88 0.63 10.02
CA ASP A 88 2.34 1.98 9.70
C ASP A 88 3.00 2.06 8.32
N LEU A 89 3.80 1.06 7.94
CA LEU A 89 4.40 1.00 6.61
C LEU A 89 3.34 0.96 5.51
N LEU A 90 2.32 0.12 5.68
CA LEU A 90 1.23 -0.05 4.73
C LEU A 90 0.38 1.22 4.60
N LEU A 91 0.04 1.87 5.72
CA LEU A 91 -0.65 3.17 5.72
C LEU A 91 0.18 4.25 5.01
N ARG A 92 1.50 4.26 5.22
CA ARG A 92 2.39 5.21 4.52
C ARG A 92 2.47 4.92 3.02
N ALA A 93 2.44 3.65 2.61
CA ALA A 93 2.43 3.27 1.20
C ALA A 93 1.16 3.76 0.50
N GLU A 94 -0.02 3.48 1.08
CA GLU A 94 -1.32 3.94 0.55
C GLU A 94 -1.38 5.46 0.43
N ASN A 95 -1.04 6.17 1.52
CA ASN A 95 -1.10 7.63 1.55
C ASN A 95 -0.17 8.28 0.53
N GLN A 96 1.07 7.81 0.41
CA GLN A 96 2.00 8.39 -0.56
C GLN A 96 1.64 8.06 -2.00
N PHE A 97 1.08 6.86 -2.24
CA PHE A 97 0.52 6.50 -3.55
C PHE A 97 -0.62 7.42 -3.95
N LEU A 98 -1.63 7.59 -3.09
CA LEU A 98 -2.77 8.47 -3.39
C LEU A 98 -2.30 9.92 -3.60
N ALA A 99 -1.34 10.40 -2.80
CA ALA A 99 -0.77 11.73 -2.96
C ALA A 99 -0.06 11.92 -4.32
N ILE A 100 0.75 10.94 -4.76
CA ILE A 100 1.45 11.03 -6.05
C ILE A 100 0.46 10.92 -7.22
N CYS A 101 -0.50 10.01 -7.16
CA CYS A 101 -1.51 9.83 -8.21
C CYS A 101 -2.37 11.09 -8.37
N ARG A 102 -2.91 11.65 -7.27
CA ARG A 102 -3.69 12.90 -7.31
C ARG A 102 -2.91 14.10 -7.85
N ARG A 103 -1.60 14.13 -7.62
CA ARG A 103 -0.73 15.20 -8.12
C ARG A 103 -0.44 15.06 -9.61
N LEU A 104 -0.28 13.84 -10.10
CA LEU A 104 0.01 13.55 -11.51
C LEU A 104 -1.25 13.55 -12.37
N ALA A 105 -2.41 13.18 -11.81
CA ALA A 105 -3.70 13.24 -12.50
C ALA A 105 -4.17 14.67 -12.85
N LYS A 106 -3.59 15.70 -12.22
CA LYS A 106 -3.89 17.12 -12.45
C LYS A 106 -2.96 17.79 -13.47
N GLN A 107 -1.99 17.07 -14.02
CA GLN A 107 -1.03 17.57 -15.02
C GLN A 107 -1.47 17.19 -16.42
#